data_AF-R6CSZ1-F1
#
_entry.id   AF-R6CSZ1-F1
#
_cell.length_a   1.000
_cell.length_b   1.000
_cell.length_c   1.000
_cell.angle_alpha   90.00
_cell.angle_beta   90.00
_cell.angle_gamma   90.00
#
_symmetry.space_group_name_H-M   'P 1'
#
loop_
_entity.id
_entity.type
_entity.pdbx_description
1 polymer ?
#
loop_
_entity_poly.entity_id
_entity_poly.type
_entity_poly.pdbx_seq_one_letter_code
_entity_poly.pdbx_strand_id
1 'polypeptide(L)' 'MKRLYIILICLFPIVSISSSIFAQNQYFVSPKGNDSYNGSIEAPFQTIERAQIESNRLYLNLYRTHVNYI' A
#
# COMPACT_ATOMS: atom_id res chain seq x y z
N MET A 1 -42.58 11.75 -16.37
CA MET A 1 -41.57 10.78 -16.88
C MET A 1 -40.18 11.39 -17.06
N LYS A 2 -39.99 12.51 -17.79
CA LYS A 2 -38.66 13.10 -18.06
C LYS A 2 -37.87 13.56 -16.82
N ARG A 3 -38.55 14.02 -15.77
CA ARG A 3 -37.92 14.47 -14.51
C ARG A 3 -37.35 13.32 -13.66
N LEU A 4 -37.86 12.09 -13.83
CA LEU A 4 -37.37 10.90 -13.12
C LEU A 4 -36.00 10.45 -13.66
N TYR A 5 -35.79 10.60 -14.97
CA TYR A 5 -34.54 10.25 -15.66
C TYR A 5 -33.37 11.16 -15.26
N ILE A 6 -33.65 12.43 -14.95
CA ILE A 6 -32.65 13.39 -14.46
C ILE A 6 -32.15 12.98 -13.06
N ILE A 7 -33.04 12.52 -12.19
CA ILE A 7 -32.66 12.06 -10.84
C ILE A 7 -31.79 10.80 -10.90
N LEU A 8 -32.11 9.86 -11.80
CA LEU A 8 -31.30 8.66 -12.06
C LEU A 8 -29.93 8.99 -12.66
N ILE A 9 -29.84 9.95 -13.58
CA ILE A 9 -28.58 10.44 -14.15
C ILE A 9 -27.71 11.14 -13.10
N CYS A 10 -28.30 11.87 -12.15
CA CYS A 10 -27.57 12.55 -11.08
C CYS A 10 -27.09 11.61 -9.97
N LEU A 11 -27.68 10.43 -9.80
CA LEU A 11 -27.26 9.42 -8.81
C LEU A 11 -26.17 8.47 -9.33
N PHE A 12 -25.96 8.39 -10.64
CA PHE A 12 -25.02 7.46 -11.26
C PHE A 12 -23.51 7.81 -11.14
N PRO A 13 -23.06 9.08 -11.03
CA PRO A 13 -21.61 9.36 -11.06
C PRO A 13 -20.92 9.30 -9.69
N ILE A 14 -21.62 9.02 -8.59
CA ILE A 14 -21.02 9.06 -7.23
C ILE A 14 -20.12 7.84 -6.95
N VAL A 15 -20.27 6.74 -7.69
CA VAL A 15 -19.59 5.46 -7.39
C VAL A 15 -18.21 5.32 -8.06
N SER A 16 -17.83 6.20 -8.98
CA SER A 16 -16.68 5.93 -9.86
C SER A 16 -15.35 6.56 -9.46
N ILE A 17 -15.23 7.18 -8.28
CA ILE A 17 -13.92 7.63 -7.78
C ILE A 17 -13.29 6.47 -7.02
N SER A 18 -12.84 5.47 -7.77
CA SER A 18 -12.05 4.36 -7.26
C SER A 18 -10.77 4.91 -6.65
N SER A 19 -10.71 4.96 -5.32
CA SER A 19 -9.51 5.36 -4.59
C SER A 19 -8.49 4.25 -4.77
N SER A 20 -7.42 4.52 -5.52
CA SER A 20 -6.29 3.59 -5.61
C SER A 20 -5.60 3.59 -4.24
N ILE A 21 -5.87 2.58 -3.41
CA ILE A 21 -5.09 2.37 -2.18
C ILE A 21 -3.73 1.85 -2.61
N PHE A 22 -2.80 2.77 -2.84
CA PHE A 22 -1.40 2.42 -3.00
C PHE A 22 -0.85 2.09 -1.61
N ALA A 23 -0.86 0.80 -1.26
CA ALA A 23 -0.25 0.33 -0.02
C ALA A 23 1.27 0.52 -0.14
N GLN A 24 1.78 1.63 0.40
CA GLN A 24 3.21 1.87 0.56
C GLN A 24 3.68 1.11 1.79
N ASN A 25 4.59 0.16 1.61
CA ASN A 25 5.22 -0.50 2.74
C ASN A 25 6.18 0.48 3.42
N GLN A 26 5.76 1.02 4.57
CA GLN A 26 6.55 1.92 5.40
C GLN A 26 7.20 1.11 6.52
N TYR A 27 8.48 1.37 6.79
CA TYR A 27 9.23 0.75 7.87
C TYR A 27 9.75 1.82 8.83
N PHE A 28 9.63 1.55 10.13
CA PHE A 28 10.03 2.45 11.21
C PHE A 28 11.34 1.98 11.85
N VAL A 29 12.19 2.94 12.21
CA VAL A 29 13.49 2.69 12.84
C VAL A 29 13.58 3.48 14.13
N SER A 30 14.00 2.84 15.22
CA SER A 30 14.14 3.46 16.54
C SER A 30 15.36 2.89 17.26
N PRO A 31 16.14 3.71 18.00
CA PRO A 31 17.27 3.21 18.79
C PRO A 31 16.89 2.15 19.84
N LYS A 32 15.63 2.14 20.28
CA LYS A 32 15.08 1.15 21.23
C LYS A 32 14.38 -0.03 20.54
N GLY A 33 14.37 -0.05 19.20
CA GLY A 33 13.78 -1.11 18.39
C GLY A 33 14.65 -2.37 18.38
N ASN A 34 14.30 -3.31 17.51
CA ASN A 34 15.02 -4.57 17.37
C ASN A 34 14.95 -5.06 15.92
N ASP A 35 16.07 -5.47 15.34
CA ASP A 35 16.16 -5.93 13.94
C ASP A 35 15.49 -7.29 13.67
N SER A 36 15.08 -7.99 14.74
CA SER A 36 14.22 -9.17 14.67
C SER A 36 12.72 -8.84 14.56
N TYR A 37 12.32 -7.58 14.76
CA TYR A 37 10.93 -7.15 14.59
C TYR A 37 10.55 -7.03 13.11
N ASN A 38 9.29 -6.65 12.85
CA ASN A 38 8.75 -6.52 11.50
C ASN A 38 8.87 -5.09 10.93
N GLY A 39 9.31 -4.12 11.73
CA GLY A 39 9.47 -2.73 11.31
C GLY A 39 8.18 -1.91 11.32
N SER A 40 7.13 -2.36 12.01
CA SER A 40 5.92 -1.57 12.23
C SER A 40 6.17 -0.42 13.22
N ILE A 41 5.19 0.48 13.39
CA ILE A 41 5.28 1.56 14.38
C ILE A 41 5.44 0.99 15.80
N GLU A 42 4.71 -0.08 16.10
CA GLU A 42 4.68 -0.75 17.39
C GLU A 42 5.94 -1.61 17.62
N ALA A 43 6.53 -2.13 16.55
CA ALA A 43 7.69 -2.99 16.59
C ALA A 43 8.74 -2.55 15.53
N PRO A 44 9.40 -1.40 15.75
CA PRO A 44 10.33 -0.83 14.78
C PRO A 44 11.65 -1.60 14.72
N PHE A 45 12.32 -1.53 13.58
CA PHE A 45 13.70 -2.00 13.47
C PHE A 45 14.64 -1.14 14.34
N GLN A 46 15.80 -1.69 14.67
CA GLN A 46 16.84 -0.95 15.38
C GLN A 46 17.72 -0.17 14.40
N THR A 47 18.03 -0.76 13.24
CA THR A 47 18.96 -0.20 12.26
C THR A 47 18.28 0.19 10.96
N ILE A 48 18.85 1.19 10.28
CA ILE A 48 18.43 1.60 8.93
C ILE A 48 18.76 0.51 7.91
N GLU A 49 19.89 -0.18 8.07
CA GLU A 49 20.31 -1.27 7.19
C GLU A 49 19.25 -2.37 7.11
N ARG A 50 18.69 -2.77 8.27
CA ARG A 50 17.62 -3.78 8.31
C ARG A 50 16.37 -3.34 7.56
N ALA A 51 15.94 -2.09 7.75
CA ALA A 51 14.81 -1.51 7.03
C ALA A 51 15.03 -1.51 5.51
N GLN A 52 16.25 -1.23 5.07
CA GLN A 52 16.60 -1.20 3.65
C GLN A 52 16.63 -2.60 3.01
N ILE A 53 17.11 -3.60 3.75
CA ILE A 53 17.05 -5.01 3.31
C ILE A 53 15.60 -5.45 3.08
N GLU A 54 14.68 -5.17 4.00
CA GLU A 54 13.27 -5.54 3.83
C GLU A 54 12.57 -4.75 2.73
N SER A 55 12.87 -3.46 2.59
CA SER A 55 12.38 -2.64 1.47
C SER A 55 12.80 -3.26 0.12
N ASN A 56 14.08 -3.58 -0.04
CA ASN A 56 14.61 -4.20 -1.27
C ASN A 56 14.01 -5.59 -1.53
N ARG A 57 13.77 -6.39 -0.48
CA ARG A 57 13.14 -7.71 -0.61
C ARG A 57 11.73 -7.59 -1.17
N LEU A 58 10.95 -6.61 -0.71
CA LEU A 58 9.61 -6.35 -1.24
C LEU A 58 9.64 -5.89 -2.69
N TYR A 59 10.55 -4.99 -3.05
CA TYR A 59 10.71 -4.60 -4.46
C TYR A 59 10.99 -5.82 -5.35
N LEU A 60 11.95 -6.69 -4.97
CA LEU A 60 12.26 -7.90 -5.73
C LEU A 60 11.06 -8.86 -5.84
N ASN A 61 10.28 -9.00 -4.78
CA ASN A 61 9.06 -9.83 -4.80
C ASN A 61 8.00 -9.23 -5.72
N LEU A 62 7.78 -7.92 -5.68
CA LEU A 62 6.85 -7.23 -6.58
C LEU A 62 7.28 -7.41 -8.04
N TYR A 63 8.55 -7.18 -8.37
CA TYR A 63 9.07 -7.41 -9.71
C TYR A 63 8.94 -8.87 -10.13
N ARG A 64 9.24 -9.84 -9.26
CA ARG A 64 9.05 -11.27 -9.56
C ARG A 64 7.58 -11.63 -9.81
N THR A 65 6.63 -11.06 -9.07
CA THR A 65 5.20 -11.30 -9.27
C THR A 65 4.65 -10.65 -10.54
N HIS A 66 5.21 -9.51 -10.96
CA HIS A 66 4.85 -8.83 -12.22
C HIS A 66 5.57 -9.40 -13.46
N VAL A 67 6.63 -10.19 -13.26
CA VAL A 67 7.48 -10.81 -14.30
C VAL A 67 7.21 -12.32 -14.44
N ASN A 68 6.07 -12.81 -13.96
CA ASN A 68 5.53 -14.08 -14.45
C ASN A 68 4.97 -13.87 -15.87
N TYR A 69 5.89 -13.93 -16.84
CA TYR A 69 5.57 -14.06 -18.26
C TYR A 69 4.93 -15.44 -18.50
N ILE A 70 3.68 -15.44 -18.94
CA ILE A 70 3.12 -16.49 -19.81
C ILE A 70 3.85 -16.47 -21.16
#